data_AF-A0A8C2LAU8-F1
#
_entry.id   AF-A0A8C2LAU8-F1
#
_cell.length_a   1.000
_cell.length_b   1.000
_cell.length_c   1.000
_cell.angle_alpha   90.00
_cell.angle_beta   90.00
_cell.angle_gamma   90.00
#
_symmetry.space_group_name_H-M   'P 1'
#
loop_
_entity.id
_entity.type
_entity.pdbx_description
1 polymer ?
#
loop_
_entity_poly.entity_id
_entity_poly.type
_entity_poly.pdbx_seq_one_letter_code
_entity_poly.pdbx_strand_id
1 'polypeptide(L)'
;MGLPTLEFSDSYLDSPDFRERLQCHEIELERTNKFIKELLKDGSLLIGALRNLSMAVQKFSQSLQDFQFECIGDAETDDEISIAQSLKEFARLLIAVEEERRRLNRALDPLQLLLLIAGNPFSARAASALNC
;
A
#
# COMPACT_ATOMS: atom_id res chain seq x y z
N MET A 1 5.62 27.45 8.42
CA MET A 1 5.68 28.72 7.65
C MET A 1 6.12 28.33 6.24
N GLY A 2 5.32 28.63 5.22
CA GLY A 2 5.61 28.22 3.83
C GLY A 2 6.59 29.16 3.12
N LEU A 3 7.12 28.74 1.97
CA LEU A 3 7.95 29.60 1.13
C LEU A 3 7.10 30.74 0.50
N PRO A 4 7.64 31.97 0.39
CA PRO A 4 6.99 33.06 -0.33
C PRO A 4 6.83 32.73 -1.82
N THR A 5 5.83 33.33 -2.48
CA THR A 5 5.59 33.13 -3.92
C THR A 5 6.76 33.63 -4.76
N LEU A 6 6.97 32.99 -5.91
CA LEU A 6 7.93 33.42 -6.93
C LEU A 6 7.16 34.21 -7.97
N GLU A 7 7.46 35.49 -8.12
CA GLU A 7 6.87 36.34 -9.14
C GLU A 7 7.70 36.25 -10.43
N PHE A 8 7.05 36.07 -11.58
CA PHE A 8 7.77 36.01 -12.85
C PHE A 8 8.53 37.31 -13.15
N SER A 9 7.99 38.45 -12.74
CA SER A 9 8.60 39.77 -12.95
C SER A 9 9.95 39.93 -12.22
N ASP A 10 10.13 39.27 -11.06
CA ASP A 10 11.38 39.29 -10.30
C ASP A 10 12.51 38.52 -11.00
N SER A 11 12.16 37.57 -11.87
CA SER A 11 13.14 36.77 -12.61
C SER A 11 13.97 37.59 -13.60
N TYR A 12 13.41 38.69 -14.12
CA TYR A 12 14.13 39.58 -15.04
C TYR A 12 15.30 40.31 -14.34
N LEU A 13 15.13 40.65 -13.06
CA LEU A 13 16.15 41.37 -12.28
C LEU A 13 17.27 40.45 -11.77
N ASP A 14 17.03 39.14 -11.74
CA ASP A 14 17.94 38.09 -11.22
C ASP A 14 18.65 38.50 -9.92
N SER A 15 17.91 39.10 -8.99
CA SER A 15 18.51 39.61 -7.76
C SER A 15 19.03 38.45 -6.89
N PRO A 16 20.08 38.69 -6.06
CA PRO A 16 20.56 37.67 -5.12
C PRO A 16 19.43 37.09 -4.25
N ASP A 17 18.52 37.94 -3.79
CA ASP A 17 17.36 37.53 -2.99
C ASP A 17 16.38 36.65 -3.78
N PHE A 18 16.16 36.93 -5.07
CA PHE A 18 15.33 36.09 -5.94
C PHE A 18 15.97 34.72 -6.14
N ARG A 19 17.28 34.66 -6.37
CA ARG A 19 18.03 33.40 -6.52
C ARG A 19 17.99 32.54 -5.27
N GLU A 20 18.10 33.15 -4.08
CA GLU A 20 17.98 32.42 -2.81
C GLU A 20 16.56 31.85 -2.63
N ARG A 21 15.51 32.63 -2.96
CA ARG A 21 14.13 32.14 -2.93
C ARG A 21 13.93 30.98 -3.91
N LEU A 22 14.40 31.12 -5.14
CA LEU A 22 14.31 30.07 -6.17
C LEU A 22 15.01 28.79 -5.70
N GLN A 23 16.22 28.90 -5.16
CA GLN A 23 16.97 27.77 -4.63
C GLN A 23 16.23 27.08 -3.46
N CYS A 24 15.58 27.84 -2.57
CA CYS A 24 14.76 27.26 -1.51
C CYS A 24 13.60 26.41 -2.08
N HIS A 25 12.93 26.89 -3.13
CA HIS A 25 11.86 26.15 -3.82
C HIS A 25 12.39 24.89 -4.51
N GLU A 26 13.55 24.95 -5.16
CA GLU A 26 14.22 23.78 -5.76
C GLU A 26 14.55 22.71 -4.70
N ILE A 27 15.06 23.12 -3.54
CA ILE A 27 15.36 22.21 -2.43
C ILE A 27 14.07 21.58 -1.87
N GLU A 28 13.00 22.35 -1.70
CA GLU A 28 11.71 21.82 -1.24
C GLU A 28 11.12 20.82 -2.25
N LEU A 29 11.26 21.11 -3.55
CA LEU A 29 10.88 20.22 -4.65
C LEU A 29 11.63 18.89 -4.57
N GLU A 30 12.95 18.94 -4.42
CA GLU A 30 13.81 17.77 -4.37
C GLU A 30 13.49 16.90 -3.14
N ARG A 31 13.33 17.53 -1.98
CA ARG A 31 12.92 16.84 -0.73
C ARG A 31 11.56 16.16 -0.88
N THR A 32 10.59 16.84 -1.45
CA THR A 32 9.25 16.28 -1.64
C THR A 32 9.27 15.13 -2.64
N ASN A 33 10.02 15.26 -3.74
CA ASN A 33 10.18 14.19 -4.73
C ASN A 33 10.84 12.94 -4.10
N LYS A 34 11.88 13.15 -3.28
CA LYS A 34 12.50 12.05 -2.51
C LYS A 34 11.49 11.37 -1.59
N PHE A 35 10.72 12.14 -0.82
CA PHE A 35 9.70 11.60 0.08
C PHE A 35 8.62 10.80 -0.67
N ILE A 36 8.14 11.33 -1.82
CA ILE A 36 7.17 10.62 -2.67
C ILE A 36 7.74 9.28 -3.15
N LYS A 37 9.00 9.24 -3.60
CA LYS A 37 9.66 7.99 -4.03
C LYS A 37 9.77 6.97 -2.90
N GLU A 38 10.11 7.42 -1.69
CA GLU A 38 10.16 6.56 -0.50
C GLU A 38 8.76 6.03 -0.15
N LEU A 39 7.73 6.88 -0.18
CA LEU A 39 6.35 6.48 0.07
C LEU A 39 5.84 5.45 -0.95
N LEU A 40 6.20 5.61 -2.23
CA LEU A 40 5.88 4.63 -3.27
C LEU A 40 6.59 3.29 -3.04
N LYS A 41 7.85 3.33 -2.61
CA LYS A 41 8.61 2.13 -2.24
C LYS A 41 7.93 1.40 -1.07
N ASP A 42 7.56 2.12 -0.03
CA ASP A 42 6.86 1.54 1.13
C ASP A 42 5.50 0.97 0.75
N GLY A 43 4.74 1.67 -0.09
CA GLY A 43 3.48 1.16 -0.66
C GLY A 43 3.66 -0.14 -1.44
N SER A 44 4.72 -0.26 -2.23
CA SER A 44 5.04 -1.49 -2.98
C SER A 44 5.38 -2.66 -2.04
N LEU A 45 6.11 -2.39 -0.96
CA LEU A 45 6.45 -3.39 0.05
C LEU A 45 5.19 -3.86 0.80
N LEU A 46 4.29 -2.94 1.13
CA LEU A 46 3.01 -3.25 1.77
C LEU A 46 2.17 -4.18 0.87
N ILE A 47 2.04 -3.88 -0.42
CA ILE A 47 1.32 -4.72 -1.38
C ILE A 47 1.96 -6.12 -1.46
N GLY A 48 3.30 -6.19 -1.49
CA GLY A 48 4.03 -7.45 -1.46
C GLY A 48 3.73 -8.28 -0.21
N ALA A 49 3.77 -7.67 0.98
CA ALA A 49 3.43 -8.33 2.24
C ALA A 49 1.98 -8.85 2.25
N LEU A 50 1.03 -8.06 1.74
CA LEU A 50 -0.38 -8.44 1.66
C LEU A 50 -0.61 -9.65 0.72
N ARG A 51 0.15 -9.74 -0.38
CA ARG A 51 0.15 -10.90 -1.29
C ARG A 51 0.72 -12.14 -0.60
N ASN A 52 1.86 -12.01 0.08
CA ASN A 52 2.48 -13.10 0.83
C ASN A 52 1.54 -13.63 1.93
N LEU A 53 0.85 -12.73 2.64
CA LEU A 53 -0.18 -13.10 3.61
C LEU A 53 -1.30 -13.91 2.93
N SER A 54 -1.75 -13.51 1.74
CA SER A 54 -2.79 -14.25 0.98
C SER A 54 -2.36 -15.69 0.70
N MET A 55 -1.13 -15.85 0.22
CA MET A 55 -0.55 -17.16 -0.06
C MET A 55 -0.41 -18.02 1.21
N ALA A 56 0.02 -17.41 2.31
CA ALA A 56 0.18 -18.10 3.59
C ALA A 56 -1.17 -18.57 4.15
N VAL A 57 -2.21 -17.73 4.10
CA VAL A 57 -3.57 -18.09 4.52
C VAL A 57 -4.11 -19.23 3.66
N GLN A 58 -3.99 -19.14 2.33
CA GLN A 58 -4.43 -20.21 1.43
C GLN A 58 -3.73 -21.54 1.72
N LYS A 59 -2.40 -21.52 1.90
CA LYS A 59 -1.63 -22.72 2.22
C LYS A 59 -2.05 -23.32 3.56
N PHE A 60 -2.22 -22.51 4.60
CA PHE A 60 -2.64 -22.97 5.92
C PHE A 60 -4.06 -23.55 5.90
N SER A 61 -5.00 -22.87 5.24
CA SER A 61 -6.35 -23.41 5.01
C SER A 61 -6.33 -24.74 4.27
N GLN A 62 -5.47 -24.91 3.26
CA GLN A 62 -5.33 -26.19 2.57
C GLN A 62 -4.81 -27.29 3.52
N SER A 63 -3.78 -27.00 4.31
CA SER A 63 -3.28 -27.96 5.32
C SER A 63 -4.33 -28.35 6.36
N LEU A 64 -5.22 -27.44 6.74
CA LEU A 64 -6.36 -27.75 7.62
C LEU A 64 -7.43 -28.61 6.95
N GLN A 65 -7.65 -28.44 5.64
CA GLN A 65 -8.60 -29.26 4.88
C GLN A 65 -8.08 -30.68 4.64
N ASP A 66 -6.78 -30.79 4.40
CA ASP A 66 -6.09 -32.06 4.17
C ASP A 66 -5.78 -32.81 5.46
N PHE A 67 -5.95 -32.16 6.63
CA PHE A 67 -5.75 -32.80 7.91
C PHE A 67 -6.70 -34.00 8.08
N GLN A 68 -6.09 -35.15 8.32
CA GLN A 68 -6.74 -36.41 8.65
C GLN A 68 -5.94 -37.04 9.78
N PHE A 69 -6.61 -37.70 10.71
CA PHE A 69 -5.92 -38.42 11.76
C PHE A 69 -5.29 -39.68 11.18
N GLU A 70 -4.07 -40.01 11.60
CA GLU A 70 -3.51 -41.33 11.35
C GLU A 70 -4.18 -42.32 12.31
N CYS A 71 -5.19 -43.04 11.81
CA CYS A 71 -5.92 -44.02 12.62
C CYS A 71 -5.03 -45.21 12.98
N ILE A 72 -5.12 -45.67 14.22
CA ILE A 72 -4.57 -46.97 14.64
C ILE A 72 -5.69 -48.01 14.55
N GLY A 73 -5.75 -48.78 13.47
CA GLY A 73 -6.80 -49.78 13.22
C GLY A 73 -7.65 -49.49 11.97
N ASP A 74 -8.83 -50.09 11.86
CA ASP A 74 -9.67 -50.07 10.65
C ASP A 74 -10.75 -48.95 10.63
N ALA A 75 -10.83 -48.09 11.65
CA ALA A 75 -11.82 -47.02 11.73
C ALA A 75 -11.38 -45.80 12.56
N GLU A 76 -11.85 -44.61 12.18
CA GLU A 76 -11.78 -43.39 13.00
C GLU A 76 -12.84 -43.42 14.12
N THR A 77 -12.50 -42.83 15.27
CA THR A 77 -13.46 -42.54 16.34
C THR A 77 -14.33 -41.34 16.02
N ASP A 78 -15.52 -41.26 16.64
CA ASP A 78 -16.43 -40.11 16.48
C ASP A 78 -15.77 -38.77 16.84
N ASP A 79 -14.87 -38.77 17.84
CA ASP A 79 -14.13 -37.57 18.26
C ASP A 79 -13.11 -37.13 17.20
N GLU A 80 -12.36 -38.07 16.60
CA GLU A 80 -11.42 -37.79 15.50
C GLU A 80 -12.14 -37.21 14.28
N ILE A 81 -13.29 -37.79 13.91
CA ILE A 81 -14.13 -37.29 12.82
C ILE A 81 -14.61 -35.86 13.14
N SER A 82 -15.10 -35.62 14.36
CA SER A 82 -15.62 -34.32 14.80
C SER A 82 -14.53 -33.23 14.79
N ILE A 83 -13.31 -33.57 15.24
CA ILE A 83 -12.17 -32.64 15.23
C ILE A 83 -11.74 -32.34 13.78
N ALA A 84 -11.61 -33.36 12.92
CA ALA A 84 -11.24 -33.16 11.52
C ALA A 84 -12.27 -32.31 10.77
N GLN A 85 -13.56 -32.49 11.04
CA GLN A 85 -14.63 -31.64 10.50
C GLN A 85 -14.52 -30.20 11.02
N SER A 86 -14.24 -30.01 12.30
CA SER A 86 -14.05 -28.67 12.89
C SER A 86 -12.89 -27.91 12.23
N LEU A 87 -11.78 -28.59 11.94
CA LEU A 87 -10.64 -27.99 11.23
C LEU A 87 -10.99 -27.62 9.79
N LYS A 88 -11.78 -28.45 9.10
CA LYS A 88 -12.30 -28.14 7.75
C LYS A 88 -13.21 -26.91 7.76
N GLU A 89 -14.09 -26.76 8.75
CA GLU A 89 -14.91 -25.55 8.89
C GLU A 89 -14.06 -24.32 9.19
N PHE A 90 -13.08 -24.44 10.09
CA PHE A 90 -12.16 -23.34 10.37
C PHE A 90 -11.38 -22.90 9.11
N ALA A 91 -10.95 -23.85 8.28
CA ALA A 91 -10.29 -23.57 7.01
C ALA A 91 -11.18 -22.77 6.04
N ARG A 92 -12.48 -23.09 5.98
CA ARG A 92 -13.46 -22.36 5.17
C ARG A 92 -13.66 -20.93 5.66
N LEU A 93 -13.76 -20.74 6.98
CA LEU A 93 -13.86 -19.41 7.58
C LEU A 93 -12.64 -18.55 7.26
N LEU A 94 -11.43 -19.12 7.35
CA LEU A 94 -10.19 -18.42 6.97
C LEU A 94 -10.20 -17.94 5.52
N ILE A 95 -10.65 -18.79 4.59
CA ILE A 95 -10.77 -18.41 3.16
C ILE A 95 -11.82 -17.31 2.96
N ALA A 96 -12.95 -17.37 3.65
CA ALA A 96 -13.99 -16.34 3.55
C ALA A 96 -13.49 -14.96 4.02
N VAL A 97 -12.79 -14.92 5.17
CA VAL A 97 -12.16 -13.70 5.68
C VAL A 97 -11.10 -13.17 4.71
N GLU A 98 -10.29 -14.07 4.13
CA GLU A 98 -9.27 -13.70 3.16
C GLU A 98 -9.87 -13.13 1.86
N GLU A 99 -11.01 -13.66 1.40
CA GLU A 99 -11.68 -13.15 0.21
C GLU A 99 -12.20 -11.71 0.43
N GLU A 100 -12.75 -11.41 1.61
CA GLU A 100 -13.15 -10.04 1.97
C GLU A 100 -11.95 -9.09 2.08
N ARG A 101 -10.83 -9.54 2.67
CA ARG A 101 -9.57 -8.76 2.68
C ARG A 101 -9.06 -8.51 1.26
N ARG A 102 -9.14 -9.51 0.38
CA ARG A 102 -8.71 -9.40 -1.02
C ARG A 102 -9.53 -8.38 -1.79
N ARG A 103 -10.85 -8.29 -1.53
CA ARG A 103 -11.72 -7.26 -2.12
C ARG A 103 -11.27 -5.85 -1.74
N LEU A 104 -10.90 -5.62 -0.47
CA LEU A 104 -10.31 -4.35 -0.03
C LEU A 104 -8.98 -4.05 -0.72
N ASN A 105 -8.10 -5.04 -0.85
CA ASN A 105 -6.81 -4.85 -1.53
C ASN A 105 -6.93 -4.50 -3.01
N ARG A 106 -7.95 -5.01 -3.73
CA ARG A 106 -8.19 -4.63 -5.13
C ARG A 106 -8.56 -3.15 -5.29
N ALA A 107 -9.13 -2.53 -4.25
CA ALA A 107 -9.41 -1.10 -4.24
C ALA A 107 -8.15 -0.25 -3.99
N LEU A 108 -7.06 -0.82 -3.47
CA LEU A 108 -5.76 -0.16 -3.24
C LEU A 108 -4.75 -0.44 -4.36
N ASP A 109 -5.20 -0.52 -5.62
CA ASP A 109 -4.31 -0.76 -6.76
C ASP A 109 -3.14 0.26 -6.74
N PRO A 110 -1.87 -0.17 -6.90
CA PRO A 110 -0.72 0.74 -6.94
C PRO A 110 -0.88 1.88 -7.95
N LEU A 111 -1.65 1.71 -9.03
CA LEU A 111 -2.00 2.80 -9.94
C LEU A 111 -2.93 3.85 -9.32
N GLN A 112 -3.87 3.44 -8.47
CA GLN A 112 -4.71 4.38 -7.71
C GLN A 112 -3.93 5.08 -6.62
N LEU A 113 -3.02 4.39 -5.92
CA LEU A 113 -2.13 5.02 -4.96
C LEU A 113 -1.20 6.04 -5.65
N LEU A 114 -0.68 5.70 -6.83
CA LEU A 114 0.10 6.60 -7.67
C LEU A 114 -0.75 7.80 -8.14
N LEU A 115 -2.00 7.59 -8.57
CA LEU A 115 -2.93 8.66 -8.92
C LEU A 115 -3.33 9.53 -7.72
N LEU A 116 -3.45 8.98 -6.52
CA LEU A 116 -3.75 9.74 -5.31
C LEU A 116 -2.56 10.60 -4.88
N ILE A 117 -1.34 10.06 -4.95
CA ILE A 117 -0.11 10.73 -4.54
C ILE A 117 0.37 11.73 -5.60
N ALA A 118 0.32 11.36 -6.89
CA ALA A 118 0.72 12.21 -8.00
C ALA A 118 -0.38 13.20 -8.42
N GLY A 119 -1.66 12.88 -8.12
CA GLY A 119 -2.82 13.58 -8.65
C GLY A 119 -3.30 14.83 -7.91
N ASN A 120 -2.78 15.21 -6.74
CA ASN A 120 -2.95 16.56 -6.14
C ASN A 120 -2.23 16.65 -4.79
N PRO A 121 -1.35 17.63 -4.51
CA PRO A 121 -1.52 19.08 -4.69
C PRO A 121 -0.30 19.80 -5.31
N PHE A 122 0.68 19.07 -5.83
CA PHE A 122 1.96 19.65 -6.28
C PHE A 122 1.86 20.29 -7.67
N SER A 123 1.09 19.68 -8.58
CA SER A 123 0.68 20.30 -9.85
C SER A 123 -0.21 21.53 -9.61
N ALA A 124 -1.13 21.46 -8.65
CA ALA A 124 -1.98 22.60 -8.29
C ALA A 124 -1.21 23.75 -7.61
N ARG A 125 -0.25 23.46 -6.71
CA ARG A 125 0.62 24.47 -6.07
C ARG A 125 1.61 25.09 -7.06
N ALA A 126 2.18 24.30 -7.97
CA ALA A 126 3.02 24.83 -9.04
C ALA A 126 2.21 25.66 -10.06
N ALA A 127 1.00 25.23 -10.42
CA ALA A 127 0.11 25.98 -11.29
C ALA A 127 -0.45 27.26 -10.64
N SER A 128 -0.67 27.27 -9.32
CA SER A 128 -1.04 28.49 -8.59
C SER A 128 0.14 29.46 -8.38
N ALA A 129 1.38 28.95 -8.38
CA ALA A 129 2.59 29.77 -8.29
C ALA A 129 3.02 30.37 -9.64
N LEU A 130 2.44 29.92 -10.76
CA LEU A 130 2.76 30.38 -12.13
C LEU A 130 1.63 31.21 -12.78
N ASN A 131 0.49 31.38 -12.11
CA ASN A 131 -0.68 32.10 -12.64
C ASN A 131 -0.94 33.47 -11.97
N CYS A 132 0.11 34.16 -11.50
CA CYS A 132 0.08 35.59 -11.17
C CYS A 132 1.27 36.28 -11.84
#